data_AF-A0A351X1M5-F1
#
_entry.id   AF-A0A351X1M5-F1
#
_cell.length_a   1.000
_cell.length_b   1.000
_cell.length_c   1.000
_cell.angle_alpha   90.00
_cell.angle_beta   90.00
_cell.angle_gamma   90.00
#
_symmetry.space_group_name_H-M   'P 1'
#
loop_
_entity.id
_entity.type
_entity.pdbx_description
1 polymer ?
#
loop_
_entity_poly.entity_id
_entity_poly.type
_entity_poly.pdbx_seq_one_letter_code
_entity_poly.pdbx_strand_id
1 'polypeptide(L)'
;TAISQSQHVSKNTISALLRGLEAQGLIQRTLVSTDLRAFRIQLTQAGKDYLRNTAPARISNLNRLLSGLDLQEQEQLMLLLEKLQGLLMEQYKPCKDPEHQPAHAGHAAISEE
;
A
#
# COMPACT_ATOMS: atom_id res chain seq x y z
N THR A 1 -10.82 -2.95 6.62
CA THR A 1 -11.23 -3.63 5.38
C THR A 1 -10.12 -4.60 5.01
N ALA A 2 -10.36 -5.56 4.10
CA ALA A 2 -9.30 -6.49 3.65
C ALA A 2 -8.05 -5.75 3.14
N ILE A 3 -8.24 -4.64 2.41
CA ILE A 3 -7.14 -3.80 1.91
C ILE A 3 -6.35 -3.17 3.06
N SER A 4 -7.00 -2.56 4.06
CA SER A 4 -6.28 -1.93 5.18
C SER A 4 -5.46 -2.93 6.00
N GLN A 5 -5.98 -4.15 6.18
CA GLN A 5 -5.27 -5.22 6.87
C GLN A 5 -4.07 -5.70 6.06
N SER A 6 -4.24 -6.02 4.78
CA SER A 6 -3.12 -6.46 3.92
C SER A 6 -2.02 -5.42 3.74
N GLN A 7 -2.37 -4.14 3.76
CA GLN A 7 -1.43 -3.02 3.63
C GLN A 7 -0.88 -2.53 4.98
N HIS A 8 -1.30 -3.11 6.11
CA HIS A 8 -0.88 -2.72 7.46
C HIS A 8 -1.02 -1.21 7.75
N VAL A 9 -2.09 -0.58 7.27
CA VAL A 9 -2.38 0.85 7.45
C VAL A 9 -3.82 1.09 7.90
N SER A 10 -4.11 2.28 8.42
CA SER A 10 -5.43 2.62 8.92
C SER A 10 -6.52 2.57 7.82
N LYS A 11 -7.77 2.30 8.23
CA LYS A 11 -8.92 2.35 7.32
C LYS A 11 -9.11 3.73 6.70
N ASN A 12 -8.78 4.79 7.44
CA ASN A 12 -8.90 6.17 6.96
C ASN A 12 -7.89 6.45 5.84
N THR A 13 -6.63 6.04 6.05
CA THR A 13 -5.55 6.15 5.05
C THR A 13 -5.92 5.43 3.75
N ILE A 14 -6.40 4.18 3.84
CA ILE A 14 -6.87 3.44 2.65
C ILE A 14 -8.05 4.13 1.99
N SER A 15 -9.00 4.65 2.77
CA SER A 15 -10.18 5.33 2.21
C SER A 15 -9.77 6.58 1.42
N ALA A 16 -8.82 7.36 1.93
CA ALA A 16 -8.26 8.53 1.24
C ALA A 16 -7.49 8.13 -0.03
N LEU A 17 -6.61 7.13 0.05
CA LEU A 17 -5.86 6.62 -1.10
C LEU A 17 -6.78 6.16 -2.22
N LEU A 18 -7.78 5.34 -1.88
CA LEU A 18 -8.74 4.85 -2.85
C LEU A 18 -9.54 6.01 -3.49
N ARG A 19 -9.78 7.12 -2.79
CA ARG A 19 -10.53 8.26 -3.38
C ARG A 19 -9.67 8.94 -4.44
N GLY A 20 -8.37 9.08 -4.17
CA GLY A 20 -7.40 9.58 -5.15
C GLY A 20 -7.34 8.70 -6.39
N LEU A 21 -7.22 7.38 -6.22
CA LEU A 21 -7.18 6.43 -7.34
C LEU A 21 -8.47 6.42 -8.18
N GLU A 22 -9.62 6.61 -7.53
CA GLU A 22 -10.92 6.70 -8.21
C GLU A 22 -11.07 8.02 -8.96
N ALA A 23 -10.64 9.15 -8.37
CA ALA A 23 -10.62 10.45 -9.03
C ALA A 23 -9.69 10.47 -10.26
N GLN A 24 -8.61 9.67 -10.24
CA GLN A 24 -7.72 9.46 -11.39
C GLN A 24 -8.30 8.48 -12.43
N GLY A 25 -9.48 7.90 -12.18
CA GLY A 25 -10.12 6.94 -13.07
C GLY A 25 -9.40 5.59 -13.16
N LEU A 26 -8.50 5.27 -12.22
CA LEU A 26 -7.71 4.02 -12.22
C LEU A 26 -8.46 2.86 -11.57
N ILE A 27 -9.38 3.17 -10.65
CA ILE A 27 -10.25 2.19 -10.00
C ILE A 27 -11.71 2.62 -10.08
N GLN A 28 -12.60 1.65 -9.91
CA GLN A 28 -14.03 1.85 -9.72
C GLN A 28 -14.50 1.15 -8.45
N ARG A 29 -15.45 1.76 -7.75
CA ARG A 29 -16.11 1.17 -6.57
C ARG A 29 -17.56 0.84 -6.88
N THR A 30 -17.96 -0.38 -6.55
CA THR A 30 -19.34 -0.84 -6.73
C THR A 30 -19.86 -1.40 -5.42
N LEU A 31 -21.06 -1.00 -5.01
CA LEU A 31 -21.71 -1.60 -3.84
C LEU A 31 -21.97 -3.08 -4.08
N VAL A 32 -21.76 -3.89 -3.06
CA VAL A 32 -22.13 -5.31 -3.12
C VAL A 32 -23.62 -5.41 -2.83
N SER A 33 -24.38 -6.06 -3.72
CA SER A 33 -25.84 -6.20 -3.58
C SER A 33 -26.26 -6.93 -2.30
N THR A 34 -25.39 -7.80 -1.77
CA THR A 34 -25.63 -8.57 -0.53
C THR A 34 -25.26 -7.81 0.75
N ASP A 35 -24.45 -6.75 0.64
CA ASP A 35 -24.05 -5.92 1.78
C ASP A 35 -23.76 -4.49 1.31
N LEU A 36 -24.70 -3.58 1.60
CA LEU A 36 -24.62 -2.16 1.23
C LEU A 36 -23.52 -1.39 2.00
N ARG A 37 -22.87 -2.02 2.98
CA ARG A 37 -21.71 -1.48 3.68
C ARG A 37 -20.39 -1.92 3.05
N ALA A 38 -20.44 -2.87 2.12
CA ALA A 38 -19.28 -3.39 1.43
C ALA A 38 -19.16 -2.81 0.01
N PHE A 39 -17.95 -2.36 -0.33
CA PHE A 39 -17.59 -1.94 -1.68
C PHE A 39 -16.67 -2.96 -2.31
N ARG A 40 -16.99 -3.37 -3.54
CA ARG A 40 -16.10 -4.08 -4.44
C ARG A 40 -15.25 -3.06 -5.19
N ILE A 41 -13.94 -3.15 -5.04
CA ILE A 41 -12.97 -2.28 -5.73
C ILE A 41 -12.38 -3.05 -6.90
N GLN A 42 -12.37 -2.44 -8.08
CA GLN A 42 -11.84 -3.05 -9.30
C GLN A 42 -10.99 -2.06 -10.08
N LEU A 43 -9.94 -2.53 -10.74
CA LEU A 43 -9.21 -1.72 -11.71
C LEU A 43 -10.09 -1.43 -12.91
N THR A 44 -10.08 -0.18 -13.36
CA THR A 44 -10.66 0.20 -14.66
C THR A 44 -9.73 -0.27 -15.78
N GLN A 45 -10.17 -0.12 -17.03
CA GLN A 45 -9.30 -0.36 -18.17
C GLN A 45 -8.06 0.57 -18.13
N ALA A 46 -8.27 1.86 -17.85
CA ALA A 46 -7.18 2.83 -17.67
C ALA A 46 -6.22 2.42 -16.55
N GLY A 47 -6.72 1.90 -15.43
CA GLY A 47 -5.89 1.36 -14.36
C GLY A 47 -5.03 0.16 -14.79
N LYS A 48 -5.61 -0.75 -15.59
CA LYS A 48 -4.87 -1.90 -16.15
C LYS A 48 -3.80 -1.45 -17.16
N ASP A 49 -4.13 -0.50 -18.03
CA ASP A 49 -3.19 0.08 -19.00
C ASP A 49 -2.04 0.80 -18.30
N TYR A 50 -2.35 1.60 -17.28
CA TYR A 50 -1.36 2.26 -16.45
C TYR A 50 -0.39 1.24 -15.82
N LEU A 51 -0.92 0.15 -15.26
CA LEU A 51 -0.08 -0.90 -14.68
C LEU A 51 0.79 -1.60 -15.73
N ARG A 52 0.25 -1.91 -16.92
CA ARG A 52 1.02 -2.50 -18.03
C ARG A 52 2.18 -1.63 -18.46
N ASN A 53 1.98 -0.31 -18.48
CA ASN A 53 2.99 0.64 -18.94
C ASN A 53 4.05 0.94 -17.86
N THR A 54 3.70 0.86 -16.58
CA THR A 54 4.59 1.28 -15.47
C THR A 54 5.27 0.11 -14.76
N ALA A 55 4.62 -1.05 -14.67
CA ALA A 55 5.17 -2.21 -13.96
C ALA A 55 6.49 -2.73 -14.53
N PRO A 56 6.70 -2.84 -15.86
CA PRO A 56 7.95 -3.37 -16.41
C PRO A 56 9.18 -2.57 -16.00
N ALA A 57 9.10 -1.23 -16.02
CA ALA A 57 10.20 -0.37 -15.61
C ALA A 57 10.53 -0.54 -14.12
N ARG A 58 9.50 -0.63 -13.27
CA ARG A 58 9.65 -0.86 -11.83
C ARG A 58 10.31 -2.22 -11.53
N ILE A 59 9.84 -3.28 -12.21
CA ILE A 59 10.38 -4.64 -12.05
C ILE A 59 11.82 -4.70 -12.56
N SER A 60 12.12 -4.10 -13.71
CA SER A 60 13.49 -4.06 -14.25
C SER A 60 14.46 -3.37 -13.30
N ASN A 61 14.04 -2.24 -12.70
CA ASN A 61 14.85 -1.54 -11.70
C ASN A 61 15.10 -2.40 -10.46
N LEU A 62 14.08 -3.10 -9.96
CA LEU A 62 14.23 -3.99 -8.81
C LEU A 62 15.17 -5.16 -9.14
N ASN A 63 15.01 -5.79 -10.31
CA ASN A 63 15.88 -6.88 -10.77
C ASN A 63 17.34 -6.43 -10.88
N ARG A 64 17.59 -5.19 -11.35
CA ARG A 64 18.94 -4.61 -11.40
C ARG A 64 19.53 -4.34 -10.02
N LEU A 65 18.72 -3.89 -9.07
CA LEU A 65 19.18 -3.72 -7.69
C LEU A 65 19.56 -5.06 -7.06
N LEU A 66 18.79 -6.11 -7.34
CA LEU A 66 19.02 -7.45 -6.82
C LEU A 66 20.07 -8.26 -7.59
N SER A 67 20.47 -7.84 -8.81
CA SER A 67 21.46 -8.57 -9.62
C SER A 67 22.86 -8.57 -9.03
N GLY A 68 23.12 -7.78 -7.99
CA GLY A 68 24.36 -7.84 -7.22
C GLY A 68 24.42 -9.00 -6.22
N LEU A 69 23.30 -9.71 -6.02
CA LEU A 69 23.19 -10.89 -5.18
C LEU A 69 23.09 -12.12 -6.06
N ASP A 70 23.85 -13.17 -5.74
CA ASP A 70 23.67 -14.47 -6.39
C ASP A 70 22.36 -15.16 -5.95
N LEU A 71 22.04 -16.31 -6.54
CA LEU A 71 20.79 -17.00 -6.25
C LEU A 71 20.69 -17.45 -4.78
N GLN A 72 21.79 -17.91 -4.18
CA GLN A 72 21.79 -18.35 -2.78
C GLN A 72 21.62 -17.15 -1.84
N GLU A 73 22.26 -16.02 -2.15
CA GLU A 73 22.11 -14.78 -1.39
C GLU A 73 20.68 -14.23 -1.48
N GLN A 74 20.04 -14.32 -2.65
CA GLN A 74 18.64 -13.93 -2.83
C GLN A 74 17.69 -14.83 -2.03
N GLU A 75 17.91 -16.14 -2.04
CA GLU A 75 17.14 -17.10 -1.23
C GLU A 75 17.31 -16.83 0.27
N GLN A 76 18.55 -16.58 0.70
CA GLN A 76 18.84 -16.26 2.10
C GLN A 76 18.20 -14.94 2.54
N LEU A 77 18.25 -13.91 1.68
CA LEU A 77 17.59 -12.64 1.94
C LEU A 77 16.07 -12.81 2.08
N MET A 78 15.45 -13.61 1.19
CA MET A 78 14.03 -13.92 1.25
C MET A 78 13.65 -14.58 2.57
N LEU A 79 14.40 -15.61 2.99
CA LEU A 79 14.19 -16.31 4.26
C LEU A 79 14.27 -15.36 5.46
N LEU A 80 15.28 -14.48 5.49
CA LEU A 80 15.45 -13.52 6.58
C LEU A 80 14.34 -12.47 6.63
N LEU A 81 13.88 -12.00 5.47
CA LEU A 81 12.76 -11.06 5.37
C LEU A 81 11.43 -11.68 5.82
N GLU A 82 11.16 -12.93 5.46
CA GLU A 82 9.97 -13.66 5.92
C GLU A 82 10.00 -13.87 7.44
N LYS A 83 11.15 -14.27 7.99
CA LYS A 83 11.32 -14.40 9.45
C LYS A 83 11.09 -13.06 10.16
N LEU A 84 11.67 -11.98 9.64
CA LEU A 84 11.48 -10.64 10.19
C LEU A 84 10.01 -10.21 10.11
N GLN A 85 9.34 -10.47 8.99
CA GLN A 85 7.91 -10.18 8.82
C GLN A 85 7.08 -10.92 9.88
N GLY A 86 7.32 -12.21 10.10
CA GLY A 86 6.62 -12.99 11.12
C GLY A 86 6.77 -12.38 12.52
N LEU A 87 8.00 -12.03 12.91
CA LEU A 87 8.28 -11.39 14.19
C LEU A 87 7.58 -10.02 14.33
N LEU A 88 7.56 -9.22 13.26
CA LEU A 88 6.87 -7.93 13.26
C LEU A 88 5.36 -8.11 13.39
N MET A 89 4.77 -9.10 12.71
CA MET A 89 3.33 -9.37 12.78
C MET A 89 2.89 -9.87 14.15
N GLU A 90 3.71 -10.66 14.85
CA GLU A 90 3.43 -11.09 16.24
C GLU A 90 3.41 -9.90 17.22
N GLN A 91 4.27 -8.91 16.99
CA GLN A 91 4.35 -7.71 17.82
C GLN A 91 3.28 -6.67 17.47
N TYR A 92 2.85 -6.59 16.20
CA TYR A 92 1.80 -5.68 15.74
C TYR A 92 0.40 -6.26 15.97
N LYS A 93 -0.09 -6.18 17.21
CA LYS A 93 -1.53 -6.26 17.47
C LYS A 93 -2.14 -5.00 16.83
N PRO A 94 -2.95 -5.11 15.76
CA PRO A 94 -3.48 -3.91 15.10
C PRO A 94 -4.25 -3.12 16.14
N CYS A 95 -3.84 -1.87 16.34
CA CYS A 95 -4.42 -0.92 17.28
C CYS A 95 -5.94 -1.08 17.24
N LYS A 96 -6.53 -1.62 18.30
CA LYS A 96 -7.96 -1.45 18.53
C LYS A 96 -8.10 0.03 18.80
N ASP A 97 -8.73 0.75 17.90
CA ASP A 97 -9.02 2.18 18.08
C ASP A 97 -9.60 2.39 19.50
N PRO A 98 -9.03 3.32 20.27
CA PRO A 98 -9.85 4.44 20.69
C PRO A 98 -9.19 5.77 20.30
N GLU A 99 -10.07 6.71 19.98
CA GLU A 99 -9.83 8.12 19.70
C GLU A 99 -8.63 8.77 20.44
N HIS A 100 -7.68 9.34 19.69
CA HIS A 100 -6.76 10.49 19.98
C HIS A 100 -5.37 10.23 19.37
N GLN A 101 -4.62 11.14 18.72
CA GLN A 101 -4.70 12.57 18.35
C GLN A 101 -3.38 12.88 17.55
N PRO A 102 -2.96 14.14 17.30
CA PRO A 102 -3.55 15.26 16.57
C PRO A 102 -2.88 15.44 15.18
N ALA A 103 -3.36 16.44 14.45
CA ALA A 103 -2.79 16.95 13.20
C ALA A 103 -1.28 17.22 13.30
N HIS A 104 -0.51 16.65 12.37
CA HIS A 104 0.81 17.19 12.04
C HIS A 104 0.61 18.49 11.24
N ALA A 105 0.50 19.60 11.96
CA ALA A 105 0.91 20.90 11.47
C ALA A 105 2.45 20.92 11.41
N GLY A 106 2.99 21.13 10.22
CA GLY A 106 4.42 21.14 9.95
C GLY A 106 4.73 21.66 8.56
N HIS A 107 4.06 22.73 8.13
CA HIS A 107 4.63 23.60 7.10
C HIS A 107 5.66 24.48 7.79
N ALA A 108 6.93 24.09 7.66
CA ALA A 108 8.04 25.00 7.89
C ALA A 108 7.98 26.09 6.82
N ALA A 109 7.43 27.24 7.17
CA ALA A 109 7.71 28.48 6.45
C ALA A 109 9.11 28.92 6.86
N ILE A 110 10.01 28.89 5.89
CA ILE A 110 11.37 29.41 5.99
C ILE A 110 11.24 30.94 6.05
N SER A 111 11.81 31.54 7.09
CA SER A 111 12.01 32.98 7.18
C SER A 111 13.11 33.40 6.21
N GLU A 112 12.81 34.33 5.30
CA GLU A 112 13.77 35.24 4.69
C GLU A 112 13.22 36.66 4.85
N GLU A 113 13.73 37.39 5.84
CA GLU A 113 14.17 38.80 5.76
C GLU A 113 14.89 39.20 7.06
#